data_AF-A0A920B496-F1
#
_entry.id   AF-A0A920B496-F1
#
_cell.length_a   1.000
_cell.length_b   1.000
_cell.length_c   1.000
_cell.angle_alpha   90.00
_cell.angle_beta   90.00
_cell.angle_gamma   90.00
#
_symmetry.space_group_name_H-M   'P 1'
#
loop_
_entity.id
_entity.type
_entity.pdbx_description
1 polymer ?
#
loop_
_entity_poly.entity_id
_entity_poly.type
_entity_poly.pdbx_seq_one_letter_code
_entity_poly.pdbx_strand_id
1 'polypeptide(L)'
;MLVLLNLRHRRQDTSSVASIDSDLGPAAYEKALAMSLLFYEANRSGDLDEAINRIPWRGDSGLNDGNDGIYFGDASASNLQAGLRLDLTGGYHDAGDHVKFGLPLASTLSSLAWGGLAFSEGYAIAGQTDELLDTVRWGTDYLLKAHQMDSEGKTEFSSFKLVMGTLIMPLEFAREPIHPSPCVGNYG
;
A
#
# COMPACT_ATOMS: atom_id res chain seq x y z
N MET A 1 -7.69 -65.00 1.64
CA MET A 1 -8.65 -63.88 1.53
C MET A 1 -7.91 -62.62 1.93
N LEU A 2 -7.26 -61.96 0.98
CA LEU A 2 -6.43 -60.77 1.21
C LEU A 2 -6.59 -59.81 0.02
N VAL A 3 -7.24 -58.68 0.30
CA VAL A 3 -7.05 -57.30 -0.19
C VAL A 3 -6.62 -57.09 -1.65
N LEU A 4 -7.45 -56.37 -2.42
CA LEU A 4 -6.95 -55.34 -3.34
C LEU A 4 -8.01 -54.24 -3.56
N LEU A 5 -7.72 -53.09 -2.96
CA LEU A 5 -8.43 -51.82 -3.06
C LEU A 5 -8.16 -51.22 -4.46
N ASN A 6 -9.21 -50.85 -5.18
CA ASN A 6 -9.13 -50.13 -6.46
C ASN A 6 -8.63 -48.69 -6.23
N LEU A 7 -7.32 -48.47 -6.29
CA LEU A 7 -6.74 -47.14 -6.52
C LEU A 7 -6.65 -46.91 -8.03
N ARG A 8 -7.72 -46.38 -8.63
CA ARG A 8 -7.66 -45.81 -9.97
C ARG A 8 -6.90 -44.48 -9.85
N HIS A 9 -5.63 -44.51 -10.22
CA HIS A 9 -4.80 -43.32 -10.35
C HIS A 9 -5.46 -42.40 -11.38
N ARG A 10 -6.14 -41.35 -10.90
CA ARG A 10 -6.64 -40.26 -11.75
C ARG A 10 -5.39 -39.53 -12.23
N ARG A 11 -4.90 -39.87 -13.43
CA ARG A 11 -3.99 -38.98 -14.17
C ARG A 11 -4.69 -37.63 -14.21
N GLN A 12 -4.12 -36.63 -13.54
CA GLN A 12 -4.46 -35.26 -13.87
C GLN A 12 -4.02 -35.07 -15.32
N ASP A 13 -5.01 -34.82 -16.17
CA ASP A 13 -4.80 -34.43 -17.54
C ASP A 13 -4.08 -33.08 -17.48
N THR A 14 -2.76 -33.07 -17.69
CA THR A 14 -1.95 -31.85 -17.66
C THR A 14 -2.13 -30.98 -18.90
N SER A 15 -3.16 -31.26 -19.71
CA SER A 15 -3.54 -30.49 -20.89
C SER A 15 -4.16 -29.12 -20.57
N SER A 16 -4.47 -28.82 -19.30
CA SER A 16 -5.01 -27.52 -18.88
C SER A 16 -4.02 -26.63 -18.14
N VAL A 17 -2.74 -27.01 -18.02
CA VAL A 17 -1.71 -26.03 -17.66
C VAL A 17 -1.54 -25.18 -18.91
N ALA A 18 -2.34 -24.11 -18.97
CA ALA A 18 -2.38 -23.13 -20.04
C ALA A 18 -0.96 -22.91 -20.57
N SER A 19 -0.81 -23.07 -21.87
CA SER A 19 0.29 -22.50 -22.63
C SER A 19 0.56 -21.11 -22.05
N ILE A 20 1.71 -20.95 -21.40
CA ILE A 20 2.16 -19.64 -20.95
C ILE A 20 2.29 -18.86 -22.26
N ASP A 21 1.36 -17.94 -22.45
CA ASP A 21 1.11 -17.28 -23.71
C ASP A 21 2.42 -16.67 -24.22
N SER A 22 3.02 -17.31 -25.22
CA SER A 22 4.25 -16.84 -25.84
C SER A 22 4.02 -15.58 -26.69
N ASP A 23 2.81 -15.01 -26.62
CA ASP A 23 2.32 -13.90 -27.41
C ASP A 23 1.60 -12.86 -26.53
N LEU A 24 2.19 -12.49 -25.38
CA LEU A 24 1.76 -11.32 -24.63
C LEU A 24 2.05 -10.04 -25.45
N GLY A 25 1.14 -9.72 -26.36
CA GLY A 25 1.17 -8.49 -27.14
C GLY A 25 0.98 -7.23 -26.27
N PRO A 26 0.96 -6.03 -26.88
CA PRO A 26 0.85 -4.75 -26.17
C PRO A 26 -0.28 -4.69 -25.11
N ALA A 27 -1.43 -5.29 -25.39
CA ALA A 27 -2.58 -5.34 -24.47
C ALA A 27 -2.29 -6.04 -23.13
N ALA A 28 -1.35 -6.98 -23.10
CA ALA A 28 -0.94 -7.63 -21.87
C ALA A 28 -0.16 -6.68 -20.96
N TYR A 29 0.70 -5.85 -21.53
CA TYR A 29 1.48 -4.85 -20.79
C TYR A 29 0.60 -3.70 -20.29
N GLU A 30 -0.37 -3.26 -21.09
CA GLU A 30 -1.37 -2.28 -20.66
C GLU A 30 -2.15 -2.78 -19.44
N LYS A 31 -2.65 -4.02 -19.51
CA LYS A 31 -3.36 -4.66 -18.40
C LYS A 31 -2.45 -4.84 -17.18
N ALA A 32 -1.21 -5.28 -17.37
CA ALA A 32 -0.26 -5.44 -16.27
C ALA A 32 0.04 -4.11 -15.58
N LEU A 33 0.20 -3.03 -16.34
CA LEU A 33 0.44 -1.69 -15.81
C LEU A 33 -0.76 -1.19 -15.00
N ALA A 34 -1.97 -1.33 -15.53
CA ALA A 34 -3.20 -0.95 -14.83
C ALA A 34 -3.38 -1.73 -13.52
N MET A 35 -3.13 -3.05 -13.53
CA MET A 35 -3.17 -3.87 -12.32
C MET A 35 -2.08 -3.46 -11.32
N SER A 36 -0.89 -3.09 -11.80
CA SER A 36 0.20 -2.63 -10.93
C SER A 36 -0.14 -1.32 -10.22
N LEU A 37 -0.87 -0.39 -10.86
CA LEU A 37 -1.28 0.86 -10.23
C LEU A 37 -2.46 0.65 -9.26
N LEU A 38 -3.39 -0.25 -9.58
CA LEU A 38 -4.43 -0.69 -8.63
C LEU A 38 -3.84 -1.37 -7.39
N PHE A 39 -2.71 -2.08 -7.51
CA PHE A 39 -2.00 -2.62 -6.35
C PHE A 39 -1.56 -1.50 -5.38
N TYR A 40 -1.08 -0.37 -5.88
CA TYR A 40 -0.76 0.76 -5.00
C TYR A 40 -2.03 1.32 -4.33
N GLU A 41 -3.11 1.53 -5.07
CA GLU A 41 -4.40 1.96 -4.46
C GLU A 41 -4.87 1.02 -3.34
N ALA A 42 -4.71 -0.30 -3.54
CA ALA A 42 -5.04 -1.30 -2.54
C ALA A 42 -4.17 -1.26 -1.29
N ASN A 43 -3.07 -0.49 -1.27
CA ASN A 43 -2.19 -0.27 -0.12
C ASN A 43 -2.32 1.13 0.50
N ARG A 44 -3.17 2.02 -0.04
CA ARG A 44 -3.37 3.36 0.54
C ARG A 44 -3.89 3.28 1.97
N SER A 45 -3.32 4.05 2.89
CA SER A 45 -3.85 4.30 4.24
C SER A 45 -4.35 5.74 4.33
N GLY A 46 -5.26 6.05 5.25
CA GLY A 46 -5.85 7.38 5.43
C GLY A 46 -7.34 7.41 5.14
N ASP A 47 -7.86 8.61 4.93
CA ASP A 47 -9.24 8.91 4.50
C ASP A 47 -9.35 8.69 2.98
N LEU A 48 -10.09 7.66 2.57
CA LEU A 48 -10.28 7.29 1.18
C LEU A 48 -11.63 7.78 0.70
N ASP A 49 -11.66 8.57 -0.37
CA ASP A 49 -12.91 8.96 -1.00
C ASP A 49 -13.61 7.75 -1.64
N GLU A 50 -14.58 7.18 -0.92
CA GLU A 50 -15.35 6.01 -1.34
C GLU A 50 -16.13 6.25 -2.64
N ALA A 51 -16.39 7.51 -3.03
CA ALA A 51 -17.09 7.82 -4.28
C ALA A 51 -16.22 7.58 -5.53
N ILE A 52 -14.89 7.61 -5.38
CA ILE A 52 -13.93 7.45 -6.49
C ILE A 52 -12.96 6.28 -6.29
N ASN A 53 -12.94 5.66 -5.11
CA ASN A 53 -12.08 4.53 -4.80
C ASN A 53 -12.40 3.32 -5.70
N ARG A 54 -11.40 2.85 -6.46
CA ARG A 54 -11.53 1.72 -7.39
C ARG A 54 -11.42 0.36 -6.70
N ILE A 55 -11.02 0.34 -5.42
CA ILE A 55 -10.84 -0.89 -4.64
C ILE A 55 -12.00 -1.04 -3.62
N PRO A 56 -13.08 -1.78 -3.97
CA PRO A 56 -14.34 -1.76 -3.21
C PRO A 56 -14.27 -2.40 -1.83
N TRP A 57 -13.18 -3.11 -1.52
CA TRP A 57 -12.96 -3.76 -0.22
C TRP A 57 -11.97 -3.00 0.67
N ARG A 58 -11.48 -1.84 0.22
CA ARG A 58 -10.70 -0.90 1.03
C ARG A 58 -11.60 0.27 1.43
N GLY A 59 -11.39 0.77 2.64
CA GLY A 59 -11.99 2.00 3.16
C GLY A 59 -11.00 2.70 4.08
N ASP A 60 -11.49 3.66 4.86
CA ASP A 60 -10.67 4.49 5.74
C ASP A 60 -9.84 3.67 6.74
N SER A 61 -8.58 4.07 6.94
CA SER A 61 -7.69 3.44 7.91
C SER A 61 -6.65 4.41 8.45
N GLY A 62 -6.14 4.17 9.67
CA GLY A 62 -5.04 4.98 10.23
C GLY A 62 -5.39 6.46 10.43
N LEU A 63 -6.67 6.79 10.66
CA LEU A 63 -7.16 8.17 10.79
C LEU A 63 -6.58 8.92 12.01
N ASN A 64 -5.99 8.19 12.95
CA ASN A 64 -5.35 8.73 14.15
C ASN A 64 -3.81 8.74 14.08
N ASP A 65 -3.20 8.35 12.95
CA ASP A 65 -1.75 8.23 12.81
C ASP A 65 -1.03 9.54 13.18
N GLY A 66 -0.14 9.45 14.19
CA GLY A 66 0.69 10.57 14.67
C GLY A 66 -0.05 11.59 15.54
N ASN A 67 -1.38 11.50 15.62
CA ASN A 67 -2.18 12.44 16.40
C ASN A 67 -2.11 12.12 17.90
N ASP A 68 -1.93 10.86 18.30
CA ASP A 68 -1.77 10.45 19.68
C ASP A 68 -0.37 10.72 20.25
N GLY A 69 0.63 10.83 19.37
CA GLY A 69 2.00 11.23 19.67
C GLY A 69 3.01 10.52 18.79
N ILE A 70 4.22 11.06 18.70
CA ILE A 70 5.32 10.37 18.02
C ILE A 70 6.13 9.58 19.06
N TYR A 71 6.30 8.28 18.86
CA TYR A 71 7.07 7.40 19.74
C TYR A 71 8.33 6.93 19.05
N PHE A 72 9.46 6.88 19.78
CA PHE A 72 10.73 6.30 19.30
C PHE A 72 10.97 4.94 19.95
N GLY A 73 10.43 3.87 19.35
CA GLY A 73 10.48 2.51 19.87
C GLY A 73 9.08 1.96 20.09
N ASP A 74 8.83 1.36 21.26
CA ASP A 74 7.48 0.97 21.67
C ASP A 74 6.63 2.19 22.06
N ALA A 75 5.30 2.01 22.10
CA ALA A 75 4.34 3.04 22.48
C ALA A 75 4.29 3.26 24.02
N SER A 76 5.46 3.51 24.62
CA SER A 76 5.62 3.80 26.04
C SER A 76 5.83 5.30 26.30
N ALA A 77 5.48 5.75 27.51
CA ALA A 77 5.68 7.14 27.91
C ALA A 77 7.16 7.58 27.84
N SER A 78 8.11 6.66 28.01
CA SER A 78 9.54 6.93 27.89
C SER A 78 10.00 7.18 26.45
N ASN A 79 9.28 6.65 25.47
CA ASN A 79 9.60 6.79 24.05
C ASN A 79 8.79 7.89 23.36
N LEU A 80 7.79 8.46 24.04
CA LEU A 80 7.00 9.58 23.54
C LEU A 80 7.86 10.83 23.36
N GLN A 81 7.81 11.40 22.16
CA GLN A 81 8.39 12.69 21.85
C GLN A 81 7.46 13.79 22.33
N ALA A 82 7.72 14.30 23.53
CA ALA A 82 6.88 15.29 24.19
C ALA A 82 6.69 16.55 23.30
N GLY A 83 5.44 16.97 23.13
CA GLY A 83 5.08 18.15 22.34
C GLY A 83 5.04 17.92 20.83
N LEU A 84 5.44 16.75 20.32
CA LEU A 84 5.38 16.43 18.90
C LEU A 84 4.14 15.59 18.57
N ARG A 85 3.21 16.19 17.85
CA ARG A 85 1.99 15.57 17.31
C ARG A 85 1.82 16.03 15.88
N LEU A 86 1.59 15.10 14.97
CA LEU A 86 1.53 15.38 13.54
C LEU A 86 0.33 14.64 12.95
N ASP A 87 -0.37 15.26 12.00
CA ASP A 87 -1.24 14.50 11.12
C ASP A 87 -0.37 13.66 10.20
N LEU A 88 -0.27 12.36 10.47
CA LEU A 88 0.43 11.39 9.63
C LEU A 88 -0.55 10.46 8.89
N THR A 89 -1.83 10.84 8.76
CA THR A 89 -2.79 10.13 7.90
C THR A 89 -2.35 10.18 6.43
N GLY A 90 -2.69 9.15 5.64
CA GLY A 90 -2.28 9.03 4.24
C GLY A 90 -1.18 7.98 4.02
N GLY A 91 -0.56 8.00 2.83
CA GLY A 91 0.58 7.14 2.50
C GLY A 91 0.19 5.70 2.21
N TYR A 92 1.18 4.80 2.29
CA TYR A 92 1.01 3.39 1.92
C TYR A 92 1.48 2.46 3.05
N HIS A 93 0.71 1.39 3.28
CA HIS A 93 1.22 0.23 3.98
C HIS A 93 2.35 -0.41 3.15
N ASP A 94 3.43 -0.82 3.80
CA ASP A 94 4.66 -1.22 3.10
C ASP A 94 4.52 -2.57 2.39
N ALA A 95 3.82 -3.52 3.01
CA ALA A 95 3.67 -4.87 2.52
C ALA A 95 2.30 -5.46 2.91
N GLY A 96 2.28 -6.72 3.38
CA GLY A 96 1.07 -7.38 3.90
C GLY A 96 0.73 -7.04 5.35
N ASP A 97 1.50 -6.15 5.97
CA ASP A 97 1.22 -5.56 7.28
C ASP A 97 0.62 -4.16 7.11
N HIS A 98 0.47 -3.43 8.22
CA HIS A 98 -0.11 -2.08 8.21
C HIS A 98 0.91 -0.98 8.53
N VAL A 99 2.19 -1.33 8.67
CA VAL A 99 3.24 -0.36 9.00
C VAL A 99 3.59 0.49 7.78
N LYS A 100 3.84 1.77 8.02
CA LYS A 100 4.25 2.75 7.00
C LYS A 100 5.75 3.01 7.12
N PHE A 101 6.55 2.25 6.37
CA PHE A 101 8.00 2.42 6.34
C PHE A 101 8.42 3.51 5.33
N GLY A 102 8.92 4.64 5.83
CA GLY A 102 9.24 5.80 5.00
C GLY A 102 10.34 5.57 3.96
N LEU A 103 11.37 4.78 4.29
CA LEU A 103 12.50 4.49 3.39
C LEU A 103 12.09 3.68 2.15
N PRO A 104 11.46 2.50 2.27
CA PRO A 104 10.99 1.76 1.10
C PRO A 104 9.93 2.54 0.33
N LEU A 105 9.02 3.27 1.01
CA LEU A 105 8.07 4.15 0.33
C LEU A 105 8.76 5.19 -0.57
N ALA A 106 9.78 5.90 -0.06
CA ALA A 106 10.50 6.89 -0.84
C ALA A 106 11.22 6.30 -2.06
N SER A 107 11.82 5.11 -1.89
CA SER A 107 12.45 4.37 -2.99
C SER A 107 11.43 3.98 -4.07
N THR A 108 10.26 3.50 -3.65
CA THR A 108 9.14 3.15 -4.53
C THR A 108 8.64 4.37 -5.32
N LEU A 109 8.37 5.49 -4.65
CA LEU A 109 7.89 6.71 -5.30
C LEU A 109 8.94 7.29 -6.27
N SER A 110 10.22 7.24 -5.90
CA SER A 110 11.32 7.65 -6.79
C SER A 110 11.37 6.80 -8.06
N SER A 111 11.16 5.48 -7.91
CA SER A 111 11.15 4.54 -9.04
C SER A 111 9.94 4.74 -9.94
N LEU A 112 8.75 4.97 -9.36
CA LEU A 112 7.53 5.29 -10.11
C LEU A 112 7.66 6.61 -10.86
N ALA A 113 8.15 7.66 -10.20
CA ALA A 113 8.36 8.96 -10.82
C ALA A 113 9.40 8.89 -11.95
N TRP A 114 10.52 8.18 -11.73
CA TRP A 114 11.50 7.95 -12.79
C TRP A 114 10.91 7.16 -13.95
N GLY A 115 10.15 6.10 -13.68
CA GLY A 115 9.44 5.34 -14.71
C GLY A 115 8.48 6.21 -15.53
N GLY A 116 7.72 7.09 -14.87
CA GLY A 116 6.85 8.06 -15.53
C GLY A 116 7.59 9.06 -16.42
N LEU A 117 8.77 9.51 -16.01
CA LEU A 117 9.62 10.40 -16.82
C LEU A 117 10.25 9.68 -18.02
N ALA A 118 10.79 8.47 -17.79
CA ALA A 118 11.52 7.71 -18.81
C ALA A 118 10.59 7.07 -19.85
N PHE A 119 9.38 6.69 -19.46
CA PHE A 119 8.44 5.91 -20.28
C PHE A 119 7.07 6.58 -20.41
N SER A 120 7.03 7.91 -20.37
CA SER A 120 5.79 8.72 -20.40
C SER A 120 4.82 8.32 -21.52
N GLU A 121 5.33 8.07 -22.73
CA GLU A 121 4.52 7.62 -23.87
C GLU A 121 3.84 6.27 -23.60
N GLY A 122 4.51 5.34 -22.92
CA GLY A 122 3.93 4.05 -22.57
C GLY A 122 2.75 4.17 -21.60
N TYR A 123 2.87 5.04 -20.60
CA TYR A 123 1.75 5.36 -19.70
C TYR A 123 0.59 6.03 -20.45
N ALA A 124 0.90 6.92 -21.40
CA ALA A 124 -0.12 7.61 -22.19
C ALA A 124 -0.89 6.64 -23.12
N ILE A 125 -0.18 5.74 -23.81
CA ILE A 125 -0.79 4.72 -24.68
C ILE A 125 -1.67 3.77 -23.85
N ALA A 126 -1.19 3.35 -22.66
CA ALA A 126 -1.95 2.50 -21.76
C ALA A 126 -3.11 3.23 -21.06
N GLY A 127 -3.22 4.55 -21.20
CA GLY A 127 -4.20 5.36 -20.48
C GLY A 127 -4.05 5.28 -18.96
N GLN A 128 -2.80 5.27 -18.46
CA GLN A 128 -2.45 5.12 -17.04
C GLN A 128 -1.64 6.31 -16.48
N THR A 129 -1.58 7.42 -17.22
CA THR A 129 -0.84 8.62 -16.80
C THR A 129 -1.42 9.23 -15.53
N ASP A 130 -2.75 9.37 -15.44
CA ASP A 130 -3.40 10.00 -14.30
C ASP A 130 -3.30 9.13 -13.05
N GLU A 131 -3.41 7.81 -13.18
CA GLU A 131 -3.22 6.84 -12.11
C GLU A 131 -1.79 6.86 -11.56
N LEU A 132 -0.78 7.00 -12.43
CA LEU A 132 0.60 7.13 -11.99
C LEU A 132 0.79 8.42 -11.20
N LEU A 133 0.28 9.55 -11.71
CA LEU A 133 0.37 10.84 -11.05
C LEU A 133 -0.34 10.84 -9.69
N ASP A 134 -1.53 10.24 -9.61
CA ASP A 134 -2.29 10.09 -8.37
C ASP A 134 -1.58 9.18 -7.37
N THR A 135 -0.97 8.09 -7.84
CA THR A 135 -0.13 7.20 -7.00
C THR A 135 1.06 7.94 -6.41
N VAL A 136 1.81 8.67 -7.25
CA VAL A 136 2.97 9.43 -6.79
C VAL A 136 2.53 10.53 -5.82
N ARG A 137 1.49 11.29 -6.17
CA ARG A 137 0.94 12.37 -5.34
C ARG A 137 0.56 11.86 -3.94
N TRP A 138 -0.24 10.80 -3.86
CA TRP A 138 -0.70 10.24 -2.57
C TRP A 138 0.46 9.92 -1.62
N GLY A 139 1.51 9.31 -2.16
CA GLY A 139 2.71 8.99 -1.39
C GLY A 139 3.53 10.22 -1.00
N THR A 140 3.70 11.17 -1.93
CA THR A 140 4.47 12.39 -1.66
C THR A 140 3.76 13.32 -0.68
N ASP A 141 2.43 13.41 -0.72
CA ASP A 141 1.64 14.19 0.25
C ASP A 141 1.88 13.67 1.67
N TYR A 142 1.93 12.35 1.84
CA TYR A 142 2.32 11.74 3.11
C TYR A 142 3.78 12.04 3.49
N LEU A 143 4.74 11.97 2.56
CA LEU A 143 6.14 12.30 2.87
C LEU A 143 6.32 13.77 3.28
N LEU A 144 5.53 14.68 2.72
CA LEU A 144 5.48 16.09 3.14
C LEU A 144 4.92 16.22 4.55
N LYS A 145 3.82 15.54 4.89
CA LYS A 145 3.31 15.48 6.28
C LYS A 145 4.35 14.93 7.26
N ALA A 146 5.10 13.92 6.81
CA ALA A 146 6.14 13.25 7.57
C ALA A 146 7.49 14.00 7.59
N HIS A 147 7.53 15.24 7.10
CA HIS A 147 8.69 16.13 7.12
C HIS A 147 8.30 17.53 7.59
N GLN A 148 8.66 17.88 8.82
CA GLN A 148 8.36 19.17 9.42
C GLN A 148 9.62 20.02 9.52
N MET A 149 9.46 21.30 9.19
CA MET A 149 10.48 22.32 9.33
C MET A 149 10.00 23.41 10.28
N ASP A 150 10.94 24.01 11.01
CA ASP A 150 10.66 25.22 11.77
C ASP A 150 10.46 26.44 10.84
N SER A 151 10.14 27.59 11.43
CA SER A 151 9.99 28.85 10.70
C SER A 151 11.28 29.34 10.02
N GLU A 152 12.43 28.77 10.35
CA GLU A 152 13.74 29.08 9.76
C GLU A 152 14.11 28.10 8.63
N GLY A 153 13.25 27.11 8.34
CA GLY A 153 13.45 26.11 7.30
C GLY A 153 14.36 24.95 7.71
N LYS A 154 14.63 24.78 9.00
CA LYS A 154 15.41 23.65 9.53
C LYS A 154 14.48 22.50 9.90
N THR A 155 14.88 21.29 9.54
CA THR A 155 14.12 20.07 9.86
C THR A 155 13.99 19.87 11.37
N GLU A 156 12.77 19.94 11.89
CA GLU A 156 12.43 19.58 13.27
C GLU A 156 12.13 18.09 13.39
N PHE A 157 11.37 17.55 12.44
CA PHE A 157 11.02 16.13 12.38
C PHE A 157 11.10 15.61 10.95
N SER A 158 11.56 14.37 10.82
CA SER A 158 11.42 13.61 9.59
C SER A 158 11.31 12.13 9.89
N SER A 159 10.37 11.45 9.23
CA SER A 159 10.25 9.99 9.32
C SER A 159 11.52 9.25 8.89
N PHE A 160 12.38 9.85 8.06
CA PHE A 160 13.69 9.28 7.67
C PHE A 160 14.77 9.37 8.76
N LYS A 161 14.54 10.12 9.84
CA LYS A 161 15.43 10.11 11.00
C LYS A 161 15.27 8.82 11.83
N LEU A 162 14.26 7.99 11.50
CA LEU A 162 13.83 6.80 12.25
C LEU A 162 14.42 5.47 11.74
N VAL A 163 15.45 5.51 10.88
CA VAL A 163 15.95 4.35 10.12
C VAL A 163 16.59 3.24 10.97
N MET A 164 16.66 3.36 12.31
CA MET A 164 17.21 2.29 13.16
C MET A 164 16.38 1.99 14.42
N GLY A 165 15.09 1.70 14.25
CA GLY A 165 14.35 0.92 15.25
C GLY A 165 13.06 1.51 15.78
N THR A 166 12.49 2.50 15.08
CA THR A 166 11.20 3.06 15.47
C THR A 166 10.16 2.81 14.39
N LEU A 167 9.19 1.97 14.73
CA LEU A 167 7.96 1.82 13.98
C LEU A 167 7.09 3.08 14.21
N ILE A 168 6.64 3.74 13.13
CA ILE A 168 5.42 4.55 13.21
C ILE A 168 4.27 3.53 13.20
N MET A 169 4.04 2.91 14.36
CA MET A 169 2.87 2.05 14.54
C MET A 169 1.67 2.94 14.82
N PRO A 170 0.59 2.81 14.05
CA PRO A 170 -0.71 3.29 14.49
C PRO A 170 -0.99 2.68 15.87
N LEU A 171 -1.29 3.49 16.88
CA LEU A 171 -1.73 2.99 18.19
C LEU A 171 -3.02 2.13 18.07
N GLU A 172 -3.74 2.29 16.97
CA GLU A 172 -4.86 1.47 16.50
C GLU A 172 -4.51 -0.04 16.49
N PHE A 173 -3.24 -0.41 16.23
CA PHE A 173 -2.78 -1.81 16.25
C PHE A 173 -2.89 -2.48 17.63
N ALA A 174 -2.94 -1.69 18.71
CA ALA A 174 -3.09 -2.24 20.06
C ALA A 174 -4.55 -2.46 20.49
N ARG A 175 -5.56 -2.02 19.71
CA ARG A 175 -6.95 -1.98 20.21
C ARG A 175 -8.07 -2.36 19.25
N GLU A 176 -7.89 -2.44 17.93
CA GLU A 176 -9.00 -2.77 17.05
C GLU A 176 -9.13 -4.28 16.78
N PRO A 177 -10.28 -4.92 17.09
CA PRO A 177 -10.64 -6.18 16.48
C PRO A 177 -10.90 -5.92 15.00
N ILE A 178 -10.38 -6.80 14.15
CA ILE A 178 -10.70 -6.86 12.72
C ILE A 178 -12.23 -6.89 12.61
N HIS A 179 -12.85 -5.75 12.30
CA HIS A 179 -14.27 -5.70 12.00
C HIS A 179 -14.44 -6.38 10.63
N PRO A 180 -15.10 -7.54 10.54
CA PRO A 180 -15.49 -8.05 9.24
C PRO A 180 -16.49 -7.04 8.67
N SER A 181 -16.13 -6.37 7.59
CA SER A 181 -17.11 -5.67 6.77
C SER A 181 -18.27 -6.64 6.51
N PRO A 182 -19.54 -6.25 6.77
CA PRO A 182 -20.65 -7.12 6.48
C PRO A 182 -20.78 -7.25 4.96
N CYS A 183 -20.16 -8.28 4.39
CA CYS A 183 -20.57 -8.84 3.11
C CYS A 183 -21.97 -9.44 3.29
N VAL A 184 -22.99 -8.60 3.34
CA VAL A 184 -24.40 -9.01 3.21
C VAL A 184 -24.81 -8.68 1.79
N GLY A 185 -24.88 -9.72 0.98
CA GLY A 185 -25.37 -9.63 -0.38
C GLY A 185 -26.86 -9.26 -0.45
N ASN A 186 -27.24 -8.70 -1.59
CA ASN A 186 -28.57 -8.82 -2.15
C ASN A 186 -28.43 -8.83 -3.67
N TYR A 187 -28.34 -10.03 -4.25
CA TYR A 187 -28.74 -10.24 -5.64
C TYR A 187 -30.25 -10.45 -5.63
N GLY A 188 -30.98 -9.42 -6.05
CA GLY A 188 -32.37 -9.51 -6.50
C GLY A 188 -32.43 -9.70 -8.00
#